data_AF-A0A645EF87-F1
#
_entry.id   AF-A0A645EF87-F1
#
_cell.length_a   1.000
_cell.length_b   1.000
_cell.length_c   1.000
_cell.angle_alpha   90.00
_cell.angle_beta   90.00
_cell.angle_gamma   90.00
#
_symmetry.space_group_name_H-M   'P 1'
#
loop_
_entity.id
_entity.type
_entity.pdbx_description
1 polymer ?
#
loop_
_entity_poly.entity_id
_entity_poly.type
_entity_poly.pdbx_seq_one_letter_code
_entity_poly.pdbx_strand_id
1 'polypeptide(L)'
;MLAEITLPLILLVIGYELHFDLKQLLVPLPAVLLRLGMMLLFAYLLNTFIIDRLLGLDRLFQMAVYTMFICPPSFIIPVFIEGDCPDKSFILNFLSLNVVLSIVTFIILMTVLL
;
A
#
# COMPACT_ATOMS: atom_id res chain seq x y z
N MET A 1 -8.71 6.48 21.95
CA MET A 1 -8.72 7.90 22.36
C MET A 1 -7.79 8.78 21.51
N LEU A 2 -6.45 8.63 21.53
CA LEU A 2 -5.57 9.40 20.60
C LEU A 2 -5.58 8.86 19.15
N ALA A 3 -5.70 7.54 18.98
CA ALA A 3 -5.80 6.90 17.66
C ALA A 3 -7.00 7.39 16.83
N GLU A 4 -8.11 7.73 17.49
CA GLU A 4 -9.37 8.13 16.83
C GLU A 4 -9.29 9.51 16.17
N ILE A 5 -8.40 10.40 16.65
CA ILE A 5 -8.18 11.72 16.05
C ILE A 5 -6.97 11.71 15.11
N THR A 6 -5.94 10.94 15.44
CA THR A 6 -4.71 10.88 14.63
C THR A 6 -4.92 10.22 13.27
N LEU A 7 -5.73 9.15 13.19
CA LEU A 7 -6.05 8.49 11.91
C LEU A 7 -6.70 9.43 10.87
N PRO A 8 -7.81 10.13 11.17
CA PRO A 8 -8.43 11.03 10.20
C PRO A 8 -7.51 12.21 9.84
N LEU A 9 -6.70 12.70 10.78
CA LEU A 9 -5.73 13.77 10.50
C LEU A 9 -4.62 13.28 9.55
N ILE A 10 -4.07 12.08 9.77
CA ILE A 10 -3.06 11.47 8.89
C ILE A 10 -3.65 11.27 7.49
N LEU A 11 -4.88 10.76 7.39
CA LEU A 11 -5.55 10.57 6.10
C LEU A 11 -5.80 11.91 5.39
N LEU A 12 -6.11 12.97 6.12
CA LEU A 12 -6.29 14.31 5.56
C LEU A 12 -4.96 14.90 5.06
N VAL A 13 -3.87 14.76 5.82
CA VAL A 13 -2.52 15.19 5.39
C VAL A 13 -2.07 14.42 4.15
N ILE A 14 -2.25 13.10 4.14
CA ILE A 14 -1.97 12.27 2.97
C ILE A 14 -2.80 12.77 1.77
N GLY A 15 -4.11 12.95 1.94
CA GLY A 15 -4.98 13.44 0.89
C GLY A 15 -4.63 14.84 0.37
N TYR A 16 -4.12 15.72 1.24
CA TYR A 16 -3.68 17.06 0.87
C TYR A 16 -2.44 17.03 -0.04
N GLU A 17 -1.50 16.11 0.19
CA GLU A 17 -0.30 15.96 -0.64
C GLU A 17 -0.55 15.18 -1.95
N LEU A 18 -1.71 14.53 -2.11
CA LEU A 18 -2.06 13.84 -3.35
C LEU A 18 -2.43 14.84 -4.46
N HIS A 19 -1.46 15.14 -5.33
CA HIS A 19 -1.68 15.85 -6.58
C HIS A 19 -1.90 14.86 -7.73
N PHE A 20 -3.14 14.71 -8.19
CA PHE A 20 -3.49 13.82 -9.31
C PHE A 20 -3.21 14.49 -10.67
N ASP A 21 -2.02 14.31 -11.21
CA ASP A 21 -1.75 14.66 -12.62
C ASP A 21 -2.13 13.49 -13.53
N LEU A 22 -3.38 13.49 -14.01
CA LEU A 22 -3.96 12.44 -14.84
C LEU A 22 -3.16 12.12 -16.12
N LYS A 23 -2.35 13.07 -16.64
CA LYS A 23 -1.54 12.85 -17.86
C LYS A 23 -0.29 12.04 -17.59
N GLN A 24 0.27 12.10 -16.38
CA GLN A 24 1.48 11.38 -15.98
C GLN A 24 1.21 10.24 -14.98
N LEU A 25 -0.04 10.09 -14.53
CA LEU A 25 -0.42 9.11 -13.51
C LEU A 25 -0.07 7.67 -13.90
N LEU A 26 -0.16 7.32 -15.19
CA LEU A 26 0.06 5.96 -15.68
C LEU A 26 1.54 5.59 -15.87
N VAL A 27 2.45 6.55 -15.82
CA VAL A 27 3.89 6.32 -15.98
C VAL A 27 4.46 5.38 -14.91
N PRO A 28 4.14 5.56 -13.60
CA PRO A 28 4.59 4.63 -12.55
C PRO A 28 3.82 3.30 -12.47
N LEU A 29 2.74 3.12 -13.24
CA LEU A 29 1.87 1.93 -13.16
C LEU A 29 2.61 0.58 -13.19
N PRO A 30 3.55 0.29 -14.12
CA PRO A 30 4.24 -0.99 -14.14
C PRO A 30 5.09 -1.22 -12.87
N ALA A 31 5.70 -0.17 -12.31
CA ALA A 31 6.45 -0.27 -11.07
C ALA A 31 5.54 -0.57 -9.87
N VAL A 32 4.34 0.04 -9.84
CA VAL A 32 3.32 -0.22 -8.82
C VAL A 32 2.83 -1.67 -8.88
N LEU A 33 2.52 -2.16 -10.08
CA LEU A 33 2.06 -3.54 -10.29
C LEU A 33 3.13 -4.57 -9.93
N LEU A 34 4.39 -4.31 -10.30
CA LEU A 34 5.51 -5.17 -9.93
C LEU A 34 5.65 -5.26 -8.41
N ARG A 35 5.63 -4.11 -7.72
CA ARG A 35 5.68 -4.05 -6.25
C ARG A 35 4.54 -4.84 -5.61
N LEU A 36 3.30 -4.61 -6.03
CA LEU A 36 2.14 -5.31 -5.48
C LEU A 36 2.21 -6.81 -5.73
N GLY A 37 2.58 -7.23 -6.94
CA GLY A 37 2.77 -8.64 -7.26
C GLY A 37 3.84 -9.30 -6.39
N MET A 38 4.99 -8.63 -6.20
CA MET A 38 6.05 -9.12 -5.32
C MET A 38 5.57 -9.21 -3.86
N MET A 39 4.88 -8.19 -3.35
CA MET A 39 4.37 -8.19 -1.98
C MET A 39 3.34 -9.29 -1.73
N LEU A 40 2.43 -9.53 -2.68
CA LEU A 40 1.46 -10.63 -2.62
C LEU A 40 2.15 -12.00 -2.68
N LEU A 41 3.17 -12.15 -3.52
CA LEU A 41 3.97 -13.37 -3.59
C LEU A 41 4.66 -13.64 -2.25
N PHE A 42 5.29 -12.63 -1.66
CA PHE A 42 5.91 -12.76 -0.34
C PHE A 42 4.89 -13.08 0.75
N ALA A 43 3.73 -12.44 0.76
CA ALA A 43 2.66 -12.73 1.69
C ALA A 43 2.17 -14.18 1.56
N TYR A 44 2.02 -14.69 0.35
CA TYR A 44 1.63 -16.08 0.09
C TYR A 44 2.68 -17.08 0.60
N LEU A 45 3.95 -16.84 0.30
CA LEU A 45 5.04 -17.68 0.77
C LEU A 45 5.12 -17.68 2.29
N LEU A 46 5.05 -16.50 2.91
CA LEU A 46 5.10 -16.35 4.36
C LEU A 46 3.91 -17.04 5.02
N ASN A 47 2.71 -16.87 4.47
CA ASN A 47 1.52 -17.56 4.98
C ASN A 47 1.62 -19.07 4.89
N THR A 48 2.06 -19.61 3.74
CA THR A 48 2.12 -21.06 3.54
C THR A 48 3.21 -21.72 4.36
N PHE A 49 4.43 -21.15 4.37
CA PHE A 49 5.57 -21.78 5.02
C PHE A 49 5.66 -21.48 6.51
N ILE A 50 5.30 -20.26 6.93
CA ILE A 50 5.48 -19.80 8.31
C ILE A 50 4.18 -19.86 9.09
N ILE A 51 3.12 -19.20 8.63
CA ILE A 51 1.88 -19.06 9.41
C ILE A 51 1.13 -20.39 9.51
N ASP A 52 0.94 -21.08 8.38
CA ASP A 52 0.22 -22.34 8.32
C ASP A 52 1.13 -23.52 8.74
N ARG A 53 2.22 -23.77 8.01
CA ARG A 53 3.01 -24.99 8.20
C ARG A 53 3.90 -24.99 9.45
N LEU A 54 4.52 -23.87 9.80
CA LEU A 54 5.45 -23.81 10.93
C LEU A 54 4.73 -23.49 12.25
N LEU A 55 3.78 -22.56 12.21
CA LEU A 55 3.11 -22.04 13.41
C LEU A 55 1.69 -22.63 13.62
N GLY A 56 1.05 -23.19 12.58
CA GLY A 56 -0.29 -23.77 12.69
C GLY A 56 -1.38 -22.77 13.06
N LEU A 57 -1.21 -21.50 12.67
CA LEU A 57 -2.11 -20.40 13.04
C LEU A 57 -3.38 -20.40 12.19
N ASP A 58 -4.45 -19.84 12.77
CA ASP A 58 -5.75 -19.79 12.12
C ASP A 58 -5.79 -18.81 10.92
N ARG A 59 -6.94 -18.81 10.23
CA ARG A 59 -7.17 -17.95 9.06
C ARG A 59 -7.09 -16.45 9.37
N LEU A 60 -7.34 -16.05 10.62
CA LEU A 60 -7.29 -14.63 11.00
C LEU A 60 -5.85 -14.11 10.91
N PHE A 61 -4.87 -14.89 11.36
CA PHE A 61 -3.45 -14.55 11.18
C PHE A 61 -3.05 -14.52 9.71
N GLN A 62 -3.59 -15.44 8.91
CA GLN A 62 -3.31 -15.45 7.47
C GLN A 62 -3.81 -14.18 6.77
N MET A 63 -5.03 -13.75 7.11
CA MET A 63 -5.63 -12.50 6.63
C MET A 63 -4.84 -11.27 7.09
N ALA A 64 -4.34 -11.27 8.32
CA ALA A 64 -3.53 -10.17 8.85
C ALA A 64 -2.22 -9.99 8.06
N VAL A 65 -1.54 -11.09 7.70
CA VAL A 65 -0.32 -11.03 6.87
C VAL A 65 -0.62 -10.48 5.48
N TYR A 66 -1.66 -10.95 4.81
CA TYR A 66 -2.03 -10.38 3.50
C TYR A 66 -2.33 -8.88 3.61
N THR A 67 -3.12 -8.48 4.62
CA THR A 67 -3.47 -7.08 4.86
C THR A 67 -2.22 -6.21 5.04
N MET A 68 -1.25 -6.67 5.85
CA MET A 68 -0.01 -5.95 6.11
C MET A 68 0.80 -5.71 4.83
N PHE A 69 0.91 -6.71 3.95
CA PHE A 69 1.73 -6.63 2.74
C PHE A 69 1.09 -5.83 1.61
N ILE A 70 -0.24 -5.73 1.58
CA ILE A 70 -0.96 -4.93 0.58
C ILE A 70 -0.92 -3.44 0.90
N CYS A 71 -0.72 -3.07 2.16
CA CYS A 71 -0.68 -1.67 2.60
C CYS A 71 0.25 -0.83 1.72
N PRO A 72 -0.15 0.42 1.41
CA PRO A 72 0.66 1.28 0.56
C PRO A 72 2.00 1.62 1.23
N PRO A 73 3.00 2.03 0.42
CA PRO A 73 4.26 2.55 0.95
C PRO A 73 4.06 3.73 1.89
N SER A 74 5.05 3.97 2.74
CA SER A 74 5.03 5.12 3.63
C SER A 74 5.04 6.44 2.85
N PHE A 75 4.18 7.35 3.27
CA PHE A 75 4.05 8.71 2.72
C PHE A 75 5.06 9.70 3.30
N ILE A 76 6.09 9.21 3.99
CA ILE A 76 7.08 10.11 4.58
C ILE A 76 8.09 10.62 3.54
N ILE A 77 8.22 9.92 2.41
CA ILE A 77 9.23 10.21 1.39
C ILE A 77 9.04 11.60 0.75
N PRO A 78 7.83 12.03 0.33
CA PRO A 78 7.62 13.36 -0.26
C PRO A 78 8.01 14.51 0.66
N VAL A 79 7.84 14.35 1.97
CA VAL A 79 8.19 15.36 2.99
C VAL A 79 9.68 15.67 2.99
N PHE A 80 10.53 14.69 2.63
CA PHE A 80 11.98 14.86 2.57
C PHE A 80 12.49 15.34 1.20
N ILE A 81 11.61 15.57 0.21
CA ILE A 81 12.01 16.07 -1.10
C ILE A 81 12.08 17.60 -1.06
N GLU A 82 13.28 18.14 -0.95
CA GLU A 82 13.55 19.58 -1.03
C GLU A 82 13.78 20.05 -2.47
N GLY A 83 13.31 21.26 -2.79
CA GLY A 83 13.53 21.90 -4.09
C GLY A 83 12.66 21.38 -5.24
N ASP A 84 12.98 21.85 -6.45
CA ASP A 84 12.31 21.47 -7.69
C ASP A 84 13.01 20.23 -8.30
N CYS A 85 12.64 19.05 -7.80
CA CYS A 85 13.13 17.78 -8.32
C CYS A 85 12.27 17.32 -9.51
N PRO A 86 12.86 17.00 -10.68
CA PRO A 86 12.09 16.55 -11.85
C PRO A 86 11.31 15.26 -11.59
N ASP A 87 11.79 14.40 -10.70
CA ASP A 87 11.17 13.12 -10.35
C ASP A 87 10.08 13.24 -9.26
N LYS A 88 9.85 14.44 -8.70
CA LYS A 88 8.87 14.65 -7.63
C LYS A 88 7.47 14.20 -8.06
N SER A 89 7.06 14.56 -9.27
CA SER A 89 5.76 14.16 -9.84
C SER A 89 5.66 12.64 -10.03
N PHE A 90 6.76 11.97 -10.40
CA PHE A 90 6.77 10.51 -10.51
C PHE A 90 6.57 9.85 -9.14
N ILE A 91 7.25 10.34 -8.11
CA ILE A 91 7.16 9.79 -6.74
C ILE A 91 5.75 9.99 -6.17
N LEU A 92 5.17 11.19 -6.34
CA LEU A 92 3.81 11.49 -5.87
C LEU A 92 2.75 10.64 -6.61
N ASN A 93 2.87 10.49 -7.93
CA ASN A 93 1.99 9.64 -8.72
C ASN A 93 2.14 8.15 -8.36
N PHE A 94 3.37 7.70 -8.09
CA PHE A 94 3.64 6.33 -7.64
C PHE A 94 2.96 6.04 -6.29
N LEU A 95 3.08 6.94 -5.32
CA LEU A 95 2.42 6.81 -4.01
C LEU A 95 0.90 6.79 -4.16
N SER A 96 0.35 7.74 -4.91
CA SER A 96 -1.09 7.87 -5.16
C SER A 96 -1.68 6.61 -5.79
N LEU A 97 -1.04 6.09 -6.85
CA LEU A 97 -1.47 4.84 -7.48
C LEU A 97 -1.39 3.65 -6.53
N ASN A 98 -0.31 3.53 -5.75
CA ASN A 98 -0.20 2.43 -4.78
C ASN A 98 -1.36 2.42 -3.79
N VAL A 99 -1.83 3.60 -3.35
CA VAL A 99 -2.94 3.69 -2.39
C VAL A 99 -4.24 3.23 -3.00
N VAL A 100 -4.56 3.73 -4.19
CA VAL A 100 -5.77 3.32 -4.90
C VAL A 100 -5.75 1.81 -5.19
N LEU A 101 -4.64 1.29 -5.74
CA LEU A 101 -4.51 -0.14 -6.01
C LEU A 101 -4.51 -0.98 -4.72
N SER A 102 -3.92 -0.49 -3.63
CA SER A 102 -3.93 -1.17 -2.34
C SER A 102 -5.35 -1.31 -1.80
N ILE A 103 -6.15 -0.24 -1.83
CA ILE A 103 -7.56 -0.28 -1.41
C ILE A 103 -8.36 -1.27 -2.27
N VAL A 104 -8.21 -1.21 -3.60
CA VAL A 104 -8.88 -2.13 -4.53
C VAL A 104 -8.48 -3.58 -4.25
N THR A 105 -7.18 -3.84 -4.10
CA THR A 105 -6.64 -5.18 -3.83
C THR A 105 -7.11 -5.71 -2.49
N PHE A 106 -7.15 -4.86 -1.46
CA PHE A 106 -7.66 -5.20 -0.14
C PHE A 106 -9.14 -5.60 -0.18
N ILE A 107 -9.98 -4.84 -0.88
CA ILE A 107 -11.40 -5.16 -1.06
C ILE A 107 -11.57 -6.51 -1.78
N ILE A 108 -10.82 -6.73 -2.86
CA ILE A 108 -10.87 -7.99 -3.62
C ILE A 108 -10.46 -9.17 -2.73
N LEU A 109 -9.32 -9.06 -2.02
CA LEU A 109 -8.84 -10.14 -1.18
C LEU A 109 -9.79 -10.42 -0.03
N MET A 110 -10.30 -9.40 0.66
CA MET A 110 -11.27 -9.62 1.74
C MET A 110 -12.58 -10.22 1.23
N THR A 111 -13.02 -9.91 0.00
CA THR A 111 -14.22 -10.52 -0.57
C THR A 111 -13.99 -11.99 -0.97
N VAL A 112 -12.78 -12.35 -1.41
CA VAL A 112 -12.45 -13.71 -1.86
C VAL A 112 -12.11 -14.65 -0.70
N LEU A 113 -11.49 -14.11 0.36
CA LEU A 113 -10.96 -14.90 1.48
C LEU A 113 -11.96 -15.09 2.64
N LEU A 114 -13.04 -14.29 2.65
CA LEU A 114 -14.12 -14.30 3.65
C LEU A 114 -15.32 -15.13 3.15
#